data_AF-A0A6G2DBI7-F1
#
_entry.id   AF-A0A6G2DBI7-F1
#
_cell.length_a   1.000
_cell.length_b   1.000
_cell.length_c   1.000
_cell.angle_alpha   90.00
_cell.angle_beta   90.00
_cell.angle_gamma   90.00
#
_symmetry.space_group_name_H-M   'P 1'
#
loop_
_entity.id
_entity.type
_entity.pdbx_description
1 polymer ?
#
loop_
_entity_poly.entity_id
_entity_poly.type
_entity_poly.pdbx_seq_one_letter_code
_entity_poly.pdbx_strand_id
1 'polypeptide(L)'
;IISDEGDAYVTPHMGHSHWIGKDSLSDKEKVAAQAYTKEKGILPPSPDADVKANPTGDSAAAIYNRVKGEKRIPLVRLPYMVEHTVEVKNGNLIIPHKDHYHNIKFAWFDDHTYKAPNGYTLEDLFATIKYYVEHPDERPHSNDGWGNASEHVLGKKDHSEDPNKNFKADEEPVEETPAEPEVPQVETEKVEAQLKEAEVLLAKVTDSSLKANATETLAGLRNNLTLQIMDNNSIMAEAEKLLALLKGSNPSSVSKEKIN
;
A
#
# COMPACT_ATOMS: atom_id res chain seq x y z
N ILE A 1 12.55 -2.28 4.79
CA ILE A 1 12.84 -2.40 3.35
C ILE A 1 11.58 -2.87 2.67
N ILE A 2 11.08 -2.13 1.69
CA ILE A 2 9.87 -2.45 0.92
C ILE A 2 10.19 -2.74 -0.55
N SER A 3 11.35 -2.29 -1.04
CA SER A 3 11.90 -2.66 -2.34
C SER A 3 13.42 -2.82 -2.29
N ASP A 4 13.93 -3.70 -3.15
CA ASP A 4 15.35 -3.80 -3.51
C ASP A 4 15.45 -3.37 -4.98
N GLU A 5 16.14 -2.27 -5.23
CA GLU A 5 16.29 -1.67 -6.57
C GLU A 5 17.63 -2.04 -7.22
N GLY A 6 18.36 -3.00 -6.63
CA GLY A 6 19.63 -3.51 -7.13
C GLY A 6 20.81 -2.83 -6.43
N ASP A 7 20.96 -1.52 -6.60
CA ASP A 7 22.02 -0.70 -5.98
C ASP A 7 21.58 -0.02 -4.67
N ALA A 8 20.28 0.02 -4.40
CA ALA A 8 19.70 0.61 -3.20
C ALA A 8 18.53 -0.21 -2.64
N TYR A 9 18.19 0.08 -1.38
CA TYR A 9 16.94 -0.35 -0.76
C TYR A 9 16.00 0.85 -0.61
N VAL A 10 14.70 0.61 -0.81
CA VAL A 10 13.66 1.59 -0.51
C VAL A 10 13.05 1.29 0.85
N THR A 11 12.91 2.31 1.70
CA THR A 11 12.30 2.19 3.03
C THR A 11 11.27 3.30 3.26
N PRO A 12 10.05 2.98 3.70
CA PRO A 12 9.07 4.00 4.04
C PRO A 12 9.42 4.65 5.38
N HIS A 13 9.15 5.94 5.52
CA HIS A 13 9.31 6.72 6.74
C HIS A 13 8.34 7.91 6.74
N MET A 14 7.47 8.02 7.76
CA MET A 14 6.58 9.17 8.02
C MET A 14 5.96 9.80 6.75
N GLY A 15 5.27 8.99 5.94
CA GLY A 15 4.55 9.45 4.75
C GLY A 15 5.36 9.54 3.45
N HIS A 16 6.69 9.39 3.51
CA HIS A 16 7.56 9.36 2.34
C HIS A 16 8.43 8.09 2.31
N SER A 17 9.29 7.97 1.30
CA SER A 17 10.23 6.85 1.15
C SER A 17 11.66 7.34 0.99
N HIS A 18 12.61 6.64 1.58
CA HIS A 18 14.03 6.89 1.41
C HIS A 18 14.65 5.91 0.43
N TRP A 19 15.50 6.44 -0.46
CA TRP A 19 16.41 5.68 -1.30
C TRP A 19 17.75 5.52 -0.58
N ILE A 20 18.03 4.33 -0.05
CA ILE A 20 19.24 4.05 0.74
C ILE A 20 20.22 3.24 -0.11
N GLY A 21 21.28 3.91 -0.59
CA GLY A 21 22.34 3.27 -1.37
C GLY A 21 22.99 2.12 -0.59
N LYS A 22 23.13 0.95 -1.20
CA LYS A 22 23.75 -0.21 -0.54
C LYS A 22 25.19 0.08 -0.16
N ASP A 23 25.89 0.96 -0.87
CA ASP A 23 27.23 1.43 -0.55
C ASP A 23 27.30 2.27 0.74
N SER A 24 26.23 2.98 1.10
CA SER A 24 26.10 3.74 2.35
C SER A 24 25.91 2.87 3.59
N LEU A 25 25.57 1.59 3.42
CA LEU A 25 25.36 0.64 4.51
C LEU A 25 26.68 0.05 5.00
N SER A 26 26.81 -0.11 6.32
CA SER A 26 27.85 -0.95 6.92
C SER A 26 27.69 -2.42 6.48
N ASP A 27 28.76 -3.21 6.61
CA ASP A 27 28.72 -4.63 6.24
C ASP A 27 27.68 -5.41 7.06
N LYS A 28 27.49 -5.05 8.33
CA LYS A 28 26.47 -5.65 9.19
C LYS A 28 25.06 -5.33 8.69
N GLU A 29 24.81 -4.09 8.30
CA GLU A 29 23.52 -3.67 7.75
C GLU A 29 23.25 -4.32 6.40
N LYS A 30 24.27 -4.44 5.52
CA LYS A 30 24.13 -5.16 4.25
C LYS A 30 23.70 -6.61 4.46
N VAL A 31 24.34 -7.33 5.38
CA VAL A 31 24.01 -8.73 5.70
C VAL A 31 22.59 -8.83 6.26
N ALA A 32 22.22 -7.94 7.20
CA ALA A 32 20.88 -7.93 7.79
C ALA A 32 19.81 -7.61 6.73
N ALA A 33 20.05 -6.62 5.87
CA ALA A 33 19.17 -6.23 4.79
C ALA A 33 18.97 -7.36 3.78
N GLN A 34 20.05 -8.03 3.36
CA GLN A 34 19.99 -9.17 2.44
C GLN A 34 19.23 -10.36 3.04
N ALA A 35 19.43 -10.65 4.32
CA ALA A 35 18.68 -11.69 5.01
C ALA A 35 17.19 -11.35 5.06
N TYR A 36 16.86 -10.10 5.40
CA TYR A 36 15.50 -9.60 5.46
C TYR A 36 14.80 -9.66 4.10
N THR A 37 15.42 -9.13 3.03
CA THR A 37 14.81 -9.13 1.69
C THR A 37 14.59 -10.54 1.17
N LYS A 38 15.53 -11.46 1.42
CA LYS A 38 15.36 -12.89 1.09
C LYS A 38 14.21 -13.54 1.86
N GLU A 39 14.10 -13.30 3.16
CA GLU A 39 13.02 -13.84 3.99
C GLU A 39 11.65 -13.34 3.52
N LYS A 40 11.56 -12.04 3.18
CA LYS A 40 10.32 -11.44 2.68
C LYS A 40 10.05 -11.76 1.21
N GLY A 41 11.03 -12.24 0.44
CA GLY A 41 10.85 -12.39 -1.01
C GLY A 41 10.77 -11.03 -1.71
N ILE A 42 11.44 -10.01 -1.16
CA ILE A 42 11.70 -8.75 -1.84
C ILE A 42 12.85 -9.02 -2.79
N LEU A 43 12.54 -9.07 -4.08
CA LEU A 43 13.52 -9.44 -5.10
C LEU A 43 14.21 -8.19 -5.65
N PRO A 44 15.52 -8.24 -5.93
CA PRO A 44 16.18 -7.21 -6.73
C PRO A 44 15.66 -7.25 -8.17
N PRO A 45 15.93 -6.21 -8.98
CA PRO A 45 15.63 -6.25 -10.40
C PRO A 45 16.32 -7.43 -11.08
N SER A 46 15.64 -8.02 -12.07
CA SER A 46 16.14 -9.15 -12.86
C SER A 46 16.15 -8.77 -14.35
N PRO A 47 17.07 -9.30 -15.17
CA PRO A 47 17.09 -9.02 -16.62
C PRO A 47 15.79 -9.38 -17.35
N ASP A 48 15.00 -10.29 -16.78
CA ASP A 48 13.70 -10.72 -17.29
C ASP A 48 12.51 -10.13 -16.49
N ALA A 49 12.74 -9.08 -15.69
CA ALA A 49 11.72 -8.46 -14.85
C ALA A 49 10.51 -7.97 -15.64
N ASP A 50 10.72 -7.28 -16.77
CA ASP A 50 9.60 -6.75 -17.58
C ASP A 50 8.72 -7.87 -18.15
N VAL A 51 9.35 -8.94 -18.64
CA VAL A 51 8.67 -10.13 -19.17
C VAL A 51 7.88 -10.83 -18.06
N LYS A 52 8.45 -10.92 -16.85
CA LYS A 52 7.76 -11.48 -15.68
C LYS A 52 6.63 -10.59 -15.17
N ALA A 53 6.80 -9.28 -15.24
CA ALA A 53 5.80 -8.32 -14.78
C ALA A 53 4.57 -8.30 -15.70
N ASN A 54 4.76 -8.45 -17.02
CA ASN A 54 3.66 -8.56 -17.98
C ASN A 54 3.88 -9.74 -18.94
N PRO A 55 3.58 -10.98 -18.51
CA PRO A 55 3.80 -12.17 -19.33
C PRO A 55 2.88 -12.23 -20.56
N THR A 56 1.75 -11.51 -20.53
CA THR A 56 0.78 -11.47 -21.63
C THR A 56 1.17 -10.47 -22.72
N GLY A 57 1.99 -9.45 -22.40
CA GLY A 57 2.28 -8.34 -23.31
C GLY A 57 1.07 -7.45 -23.61
N ASP A 58 -0.04 -7.61 -22.89
CA ASP A 58 -1.24 -6.79 -23.04
C ASP A 58 -1.01 -5.38 -22.49
N SER A 59 -1.78 -4.40 -22.99
CA SER A 59 -1.70 -3.04 -22.45
C SER A 59 -2.22 -2.98 -21.01
N ALA A 60 -1.69 -2.05 -20.23
CA ALA A 60 -2.09 -1.78 -18.86
C ALA A 60 -3.60 -1.55 -18.72
N ALA A 61 -4.20 -0.83 -19.67
CA ALA A 61 -5.65 -0.64 -19.73
C ALA A 61 -6.41 -1.97 -19.92
N ALA A 62 -5.94 -2.85 -20.80
CA ALA A 62 -6.56 -4.16 -21.02
C ALA A 62 -6.42 -5.05 -19.78
N ILE A 63 -5.26 -5.02 -19.12
CA ILE A 63 -5.00 -5.73 -17.87
C ILE A 63 -5.96 -5.25 -16.77
N TYR A 64 -6.00 -3.94 -16.49
CA TYR A 64 -6.88 -3.37 -15.46
C TYR A 64 -8.36 -3.73 -15.69
N ASN A 65 -8.82 -3.69 -16.95
CA ASN A 65 -10.20 -4.00 -17.27
C ASN A 65 -10.55 -5.47 -17.05
N ARG A 66 -9.65 -6.41 -17.37
CA ARG A 66 -9.93 -7.85 -17.22
C ARG A 66 -9.81 -8.37 -15.80
N VAL A 67 -8.93 -7.79 -14.98
CA VAL A 67 -8.68 -8.31 -13.63
C VAL A 67 -9.89 -8.06 -12.73
N LYS A 68 -10.07 -8.96 -11.75
CA LYS A 68 -11.00 -8.79 -10.64
C LYS A 68 -10.27 -8.10 -9.48
N GLY A 69 -10.98 -7.22 -8.75
CA GLY A 69 -10.45 -6.62 -7.54
C GLY A 69 -10.11 -7.67 -6.48
N GLU A 70 -8.84 -7.80 -6.11
CA GLU A 70 -8.32 -8.73 -5.11
C GLU A 70 -7.07 -8.17 -4.41
N LYS A 71 -6.95 -8.31 -3.08
CA LYS A 71 -5.75 -7.90 -2.30
C LYS A 71 -4.58 -8.87 -2.52
N ARG A 72 -3.92 -8.77 -3.68
CA ARG A 72 -2.82 -9.68 -4.07
C ARG A 72 -1.46 -9.20 -3.61
N ILE A 73 -1.23 -7.89 -3.60
CA ILE A 73 0.00 -7.28 -3.12
C ILE A 73 -0.22 -6.79 -1.68
N PRO A 74 0.66 -7.14 -0.72
CA PRO A 74 0.65 -6.57 0.62
C PRO A 74 0.73 -5.04 0.57
N LEU A 75 -0.09 -4.35 1.37
CA LEU A 75 -0.18 -2.89 1.38
C LEU A 75 1.19 -2.20 1.47
N VAL A 76 2.06 -2.70 2.35
CA VAL A 76 3.40 -2.14 2.58
C VAL A 76 4.34 -2.24 1.37
N ARG A 77 3.99 -3.02 0.34
CA ARG A 77 4.74 -3.16 -0.91
C ARG A 77 4.17 -2.34 -2.05
N LEU A 78 2.99 -1.75 -1.90
CA LEU A 78 2.38 -0.97 -2.98
C LEU A 78 3.21 0.29 -3.22
N PRO A 79 3.59 0.56 -4.49
CA PRO A 79 4.36 1.73 -4.83
C PRO A 79 3.44 2.92 -5.16
N TYR A 80 4.00 4.13 -5.17
CA TYR A 80 3.36 5.34 -5.72
C TYR A 80 2.02 5.75 -5.10
N MET A 81 1.73 5.32 -3.87
CA MET A 81 0.46 5.59 -3.18
C MET A 81 -0.78 5.10 -3.95
N VAL A 82 -0.62 4.11 -4.84
CA VAL A 82 -1.71 3.62 -5.71
C VAL A 82 -2.86 2.98 -4.93
N GLU A 83 -2.64 2.56 -3.70
CA GLU A 83 -3.67 2.11 -2.77
C GLU A 83 -4.73 3.18 -2.48
N HIS A 84 -4.38 4.47 -2.64
CA HIS A 84 -5.27 5.59 -2.39
C HIS A 84 -6.07 6.01 -3.64
N THR A 85 -5.98 5.25 -4.74
CA THR A 85 -6.77 5.49 -5.95
C THR A 85 -8.27 5.49 -5.62
N VAL A 86 -8.97 6.55 -6.01
CA VAL A 86 -10.42 6.71 -5.79
C VAL A 86 -11.26 6.40 -7.03
N GLU A 87 -10.69 6.60 -8.22
CA GLU A 87 -11.35 6.39 -9.50
C GLU A 87 -10.31 6.01 -10.55
N VAL A 88 -10.74 5.29 -11.59
CA VAL A 88 -9.99 5.18 -12.84
C VAL A 88 -10.75 5.88 -13.95
N LYS A 89 -10.10 6.88 -14.56
CA LYS A 89 -10.74 7.75 -15.55
C LYS A 89 -9.77 8.12 -16.67
N ASN A 90 -10.23 8.01 -17.91
CA ASN A 90 -9.48 8.38 -19.12
C ASN A 90 -8.07 7.75 -19.19
N GLY A 91 -7.93 6.50 -18.73
CA GLY A 91 -6.64 5.80 -18.70
C GLY A 91 -5.69 6.27 -17.58
N ASN A 92 -6.22 6.89 -16.53
CA ASN A 92 -5.47 7.30 -15.35
C ASN A 92 -6.04 6.66 -14.09
N LEU A 93 -5.16 6.31 -13.16
CA LEU A 93 -5.48 6.13 -11.75
C LEU A 93 -5.57 7.53 -11.12
N ILE A 94 -6.70 7.86 -10.52
CA ILE A 94 -6.95 9.16 -9.88
C ILE A 94 -6.70 9.02 -8.38
N ILE A 95 -5.66 9.67 -7.87
CA ILE A 95 -5.23 9.59 -6.47
C ILE A 95 -5.27 11.01 -5.87
N PRO A 96 -6.33 11.37 -5.11
CA PRO A 96 -6.40 12.67 -4.47
C PRO A 96 -5.47 12.70 -3.25
N HIS A 97 -4.86 13.85 -3.03
CA HIS A 97 -3.99 14.13 -1.91
C HIS A 97 -4.19 15.59 -1.50
N LYS A 98 -4.67 15.81 -0.27
CA LYS A 98 -5.04 17.13 0.25
C LYS A 98 -6.01 17.84 -0.73
N ASP A 99 -5.55 18.92 -1.36
CA ASP A 99 -6.31 19.81 -2.24
C ASP A 99 -6.08 19.54 -3.75
N HIS A 100 -5.29 18.52 -4.12
CA HIS A 100 -4.97 18.22 -5.52
C HIS A 100 -5.10 16.73 -5.86
N TYR A 101 -4.85 16.40 -7.14
CA TYR A 101 -4.85 15.03 -7.66
C TYR A 101 -3.47 14.67 -8.23
N HIS A 102 -3.01 13.46 -7.94
CA HIS A 102 -2.00 12.77 -8.72
C HIS A 102 -2.71 11.86 -9.72
N ASN A 103 -2.37 11.96 -11.00
CA ASN A 103 -2.88 11.03 -12.01
C ASN A 103 -1.76 10.18 -12.59
N ILE A 104 -1.83 8.88 -12.32
CA ILE A 104 -0.88 7.91 -12.86
C ILE A 104 -1.46 7.31 -14.12
N LYS A 105 -0.80 7.54 -15.26
CA LYS A 105 -1.27 7.07 -16.58
C LYS A 105 -1.00 5.57 -16.74
N PHE A 106 -1.96 4.85 -17.30
CA PHE A 106 -1.73 3.47 -17.77
C PHE A 106 -0.59 3.38 -18.78
N ALA A 107 -0.43 4.40 -19.63
CA ALA A 107 0.68 4.48 -20.58
C ALA A 107 2.07 4.44 -19.91
N TRP A 108 2.21 4.88 -18.66
CA TRP A 108 3.47 4.81 -17.92
C TRP A 108 3.84 3.39 -17.51
N PHE A 109 2.85 2.50 -17.37
CA PHE A 109 3.10 1.08 -17.19
C PHE A 109 3.41 0.39 -18.52
N ASP A 110 2.80 0.86 -19.63
CA ASP A 110 3.06 0.35 -20.98
C ASP A 110 4.46 0.70 -21.49
N ASP A 111 5.00 1.88 -21.14
CA ASP A 111 6.34 2.34 -21.51
C ASP A 111 7.43 1.98 -20.48
N HIS A 112 7.06 1.24 -19.44
CA HIS A 112 7.92 0.76 -18.36
C HIS A 112 8.52 1.83 -17.44
N THR A 113 8.06 3.09 -17.50
CA THR A 113 8.45 4.12 -16.53
C THR A 113 7.85 3.87 -15.14
N TYR A 114 6.72 3.16 -15.08
CA TYR A 114 6.10 2.65 -13.86
C TYR A 114 6.05 1.13 -13.91
N LYS A 115 6.27 0.48 -12.77
CA LYS A 115 6.34 -0.97 -12.67
C LYS A 115 5.60 -1.50 -11.45
N ALA A 116 5.14 -2.75 -11.55
CA ALA A 116 4.77 -3.50 -10.37
C ALA A 116 6.02 -3.73 -9.49
N PRO A 117 5.87 -3.87 -8.17
CA PRO A 117 6.97 -4.24 -7.29
C PRO A 117 7.63 -5.54 -7.76
N ASN A 118 8.95 -5.63 -7.63
CA ASN A 118 9.69 -6.81 -8.06
C ASN A 118 9.12 -8.09 -7.42
N GLY A 119 8.83 -9.09 -8.27
CA GLY A 119 8.20 -10.35 -7.85
C GLY A 119 6.68 -10.39 -8.00
N TYR A 120 6.03 -9.27 -8.38
CA TYR A 120 4.61 -9.22 -8.71
C TYR A 120 4.38 -8.89 -10.18
N THR A 121 3.25 -9.34 -10.70
CA THR A 121 2.80 -8.99 -12.04
C THR A 121 2.03 -7.66 -12.04
N LEU A 122 1.89 -7.06 -13.22
CA LEU A 122 1.02 -5.91 -13.43
C LEU A 122 -0.46 -6.28 -13.20
N GLU A 123 -0.83 -7.55 -13.42
CA GLU A 123 -2.13 -8.09 -13.01
C GLU A 123 -2.32 -8.04 -11.49
N ASP A 124 -1.31 -8.43 -10.71
CA ASP A 124 -1.39 -8.40 -9.25
C ASP A 124 -1.54 -6.98 -8.72
N LEU A 125 -0.79 -6.04 -9.32
CA LEU A 125 -0.87 -4.63 -8.99
C LEU A 125 -2.28 -4.09 -9.30
N PHE A 126 -2.76 -4.27 -10.52
CA PHE A 126 -4.07 -3.74 -10.91
C PHE A 126 -5.24 -4.44 -10.22
N ALA A 127 -5.14 -5.74 -9.92
CA ALA A 127 -6.15 -6.42 -9.09
C ALA A 127 -6.22 -5.78 -7.69
N THR A 128 -5.07 -5.44 -7.10
CA THR A 128 -5.01 -4.81 -5.78
C THR A 128 -5.55 -3.38 -5.81
N ILE A 129 -5.17 -2.57 -6.81
CA ILE A 129 -5.69 -1.21 -6.98
C ILE A 129 -7.21 -1.25 -7.20
N LYS A 130 -7.68 -2.14 -8.09
CA LYS A 130 -9.10 -2.28 -8.41
C LYS A 130 -9.92 -2.68 -7.19
N TYR A 131 -9.37 -3.52 -6.30
CA TYR A 131 -10.00 -3.83 -5.03
C TYR A 131 -10.33 -2.56 -4.23
N TYR A 132 -9.35 -1.68 -4.01
CA TYR A 132 -9.55 -0.46 -3.20
C TYR A 132 -10.39 0.61 -3.91
N VAL A 133 -10.44 0.61 -5.24
CA VAL A 133 -11.39 1.44 -6.00
C VAL A 133 -12.83 0.92 -5.80
N GLU A 134 -13.04 -0.40 -5.85
CA GLU A 134 -14.36 -1.04 -5.69
C GLU A 134 -14.83 -1.08 -4.21
N HIS A 135 -13.91 -0.97 -3.26
CA HIS A 135 -14.17 -1.07 -1.81
C HIS A 135 -13.63 0.19 -1.10
N PRO A 136 -14.26 1.37 -1.29
CA PRO A 136 -13.76 2.63 -0.76
C PRO A 136 -13.66 2.63 0.78
N ASP A 137 -14.51 1.89 1.49
CA ASP A 137 -14.46 1.76 2.95
C ASP A 137 -13.23 0.97 3.44
N GLU A 138 -12.62 0.16 2.58
CA GLU A 138 -11.42 -0.61 2.87
C GLU A 138 -10.14 0.05 2.38
N ARG A 139 -10.23 1.19 1.68
CA ARG A 139 -9.08 1.98 1.23
C ARG A 139 -8.21 2.34 2.43
N PRO A 140 -6.87 2.25 2.34
CA PRO A 140 -5.99 2.54 3.47
C PRO A 140 -6.23 3.93 4.05
N HIS A 141 -6.17 4.01 5.38
CA HIS A 141 -6.31 5.26 6.11
C HIS A 141 -5.07 6.12 5.87
N SER A 142 -5.27 7.43 5.80
CA SER A 142 -4.19 8.39 5.68
C SER A 142 -4.45 9.55 6.62
N ASN A 143 -3.44 9.92 7.40
CA ASN A 143 -3.45 11.15 8.16
C ASN A 143 -2.89 12.34 7.38
N ASP A 144 -2.18 12.08 6.28
CA ASP A 144 -1.60 13.11 5.41
C ASP A 144 -2.55 13.47 4.25
N GLY A 145 -3.85 13.20 4.38
CA GLY A 145 -4.86 13.65 3.42
C GLY A 145 -4.90 12.88 2.10
N TRP A 146 -4.37 11.65 2.04
CA TRP A 146 -4.48 10.81 0.84
C TRP A 146 -5.84 10.12 0.73
N GLY A 147 -6.30 9.89 -0.50
CA GLY A 147 -7.48 9.08 -0.80
C GLY A 147 -8.73 9.63 -0.09
N ASN A 148 -9.31 8.84 0.81
CA ASN A 148 -10.53 9.21 1.55
C ASN A 148 -10.34 10.42 2.46
N ALA A 149 -9.11 10.68 2.91
CA ALA A 149 -8.79 11.80 3.78
C ALA A 149 -8.57 13.12 3.02
N SER A 150 -8.59 13.09 1.69
CA SER A 150 -8.43 14.30 0.87
C SER A 150 -9.62 15.24 0.99
N GLU A 151 -9.38 16.54 0.76
CA GLU A 151 -10.43 17.55 0.79
C GLU A 151 -11.49 17.31 -0.29
N HIS A 152 -11.04 16.77 -1.43
CA HIS A 152 -11.89 16.34 -2.54
C HIS A 152 -12.93 15.30 -2.14
N VAL A 153 -12.55 14.29 -1.33
CA VAL A 153 -13.47 13.24 -0.89
C VAL A 153 -14.29 13.69 0.32
N LEU A 154 -13.71 14.47 1.23
CA LEU A 154 -14.39 15.01 2.41
C LEU A 154 -15.38 16.15 2.11
N GLY A 155 -15.43 16.62 0.85
CA GLY A 155 -16.36 17.66 0.41
C GLY A 155 -16.01 19.07 0.93
N LYS A 156 -14.78 19.27 1.40
CA LYS A 156 -14.24 20.61 1.68
C LYS A 156 -13.90 21.24 0.32
N LYS A 157 -14.79 22.12 -0.14
CA LYS A 157 -14.55 22.91 -1.35
C LYS A 157 -13.65 24.08 -0.99
N ASP A 158 -12.46 24.13 -1.57
CA ASP A 158 -11.99 25.41 -2.09
C ASP A 158 -11.25 25.29 -3.44
N HIS A 159 -11.54 26.28 -4.26
CA HIS A 159 -11.05 26.66 -5.59
C HIS A 159 -10.17 25.72 -6.44
N SER A 160 -10.78 25.17 -7.49
CA SER A 160 -10.31 25.26 -8.89
C SER A 160 -8.87 24.77 -9.18
N GLU A 161 -8.65 23.46 -9.26
CA GLU A 161 -7.54 22.91 -10.04
C GLU A 161 -8.05 21.86 -11.05
N ASP A 162 -7.60 22.01 -12.30
CA ASP A 162 -7.94 21.14 -13.43
C ASP A 162 -7.41 19.71 -13.17
N PRO A 163 -8.25 18.66 -13.23
CA PRO A 163 -7.82 17.27 -13.04
C PRO A 163 -6.77 16.79 -14.06
N ASN A 164 -6.40 17.59 -15.08
CA ASN A 164 -5.29 17.30 -16.00
C ASN A 164 -3.91 17.79 -15.55
N LYS A 165 -3.76 18.51 -14.43
CA LYS A 165 -2.43 18.83 -13.92
C LYS A 165 -1.76 17.57 -13.37
N ASN A 166 -0.77 17.07 -14.11
CA ASN A 166 0.12 16.01 -13.65
C ASN A 166 1.45 16.64 -13.25
N PHE A 167 1.88 16.42 -12.01
CA PHE A 167 3.28 16.61 -11.65
C PHE A 167 4.13 15.53 -12.32
N LYS A 168 5.28 15.92 -12.87
CA LYS A 168 6.24 14.96 -13.43
C LYS A 168 6.93 14.22 -12.28
N ALA A 169 7.36 12.99 -12.53
CA ALA A 169 8.04 12.13 -11.56
C ALA A 169 9.34 12.74 -10.96
N ASP A 170 9.85 13.83 -11.54
CA ASP A 170 11.11 14.47 -11.16
C ASP A 170 10.92 15.76 -10.33
N GLU A 171 9.67 16.17 -10.06
CA GLU A 171 9.36 17.30 -9.18
C GLU A 171 8.66 16.77 -7.92
N GLU A 172 9.45 16.42 -6.90
CA GLU A 172 8.92 16.33 -5.54
C GLU A 172 8.45 17.74 -5.13
N PRO A 173 7.21 17.91 -4.64
CA PRO A 173 6.78 19.19 -4.11
C PRO A 173 7.69 19.54 -2.94
N VAL A 174 8.18 20.77 -2.91
CA VAL A 174 8.84 21.29 -1.71
C VAL A 174 7.78 21.33 -0.63
N GLU A 175 7.87 20.41 0.33
CA GLU A 175 7.09 20.41 1.56
C GLU A 175 7.36 21.73 2.29
N GLU A 176 6.50 22.72 2.11
CA GLU A 176 6.25 23.62 3.21
C GLU A 176 5.48 22.76 4.22
N THR A 177 6.10 22.50 5.38
CA THR A 177 5.45 21.88 6.53
C THR A 177 4.83 22.99 7.39
N PRO A 178 3.56 23.37 7.21
CA PRO A 178 2.81 23.94 8.32
C PRO A 178 2.89 22.95 9.47
N ALA A 179 3.15 23.44 10.68
CA ALA A 179 3.01 22.62 11.88
C ALA A 179 1.56 22.15 11.97
N GLU A 180 1.32 20.90 11.58
CA GLU A 180 0.02 20.27 11.63
C GLU A 180 -0.44 20.20 13.10
N PRO A 181 -1.70 20.52 13.43
CA PRO A 181 -2.17 20.41 14.80
C PRO A 181 -2.04 18.95 15.27
N GLU A 182 -1.34 18.72 16.38
CA GLU A 182 -1.18 17.38 16.97
C GLU A 182 -2.56 16.77 17.29
N VAL A 183 -2.99 15.83 16.46
CA VAL A 183 -4.22 15.06 16.68
C VAL A 183 -3.97 14.10 17.85
N PRO A 184 -4.85 14.04 18.87
CA PRO A 184 -4.71 13.09 19.98
C PRO A 184 -4.51 11.67 19.46
N GLN A 185 -3.44 11.01 19.92
CA GLN A 185 -3.05 9.67 19.50
C GLN A 185 -3.69 8.62 20.40
N VAL A 186 -4.09 7.48 19.82
CA VAL A 186 -4.44 6.28 20.58
C VAL A 186 -3.21 5.82 21.39
N GLU A 187 -3.44 5.40 22.63
CA GLU A 187 -2.40 4.83 23.51
C GLU A 187 -1.75 3.61 22.87
N THR A 188 -0.41 3.54 22.88
CA THR A 188 0.38 2.48 22.26
C THR A 188 -0.05 1.09 22.74
N GLU A 189 -0.40 0.94 24.02
CA GLU A 189 -0.84 -0.33 24.61
C GLU A 189 -2.12 -0.87 23.95
N LYS A 190 -3.02 0.02 23.50
CA LYS A 190 -4.24 -0.38 22.79
C LYS A 190 -3.92 -0.88 21.39
N VAL A 191 -3.00 -0.20 20.69
CA VAL A 191 -2.52 -0.62 19.38
C VAL A 191 -1.83 -1.99 19.47
N GLU A 192 -0.95 -2.19 20.46
CA GLU A 192 -0.29 -3.47 20.71
C GLU A 192 -1.29 -4.60 20.98
N ALA A 193 -2.29 -4.36 21.83
CA ALA A 193 -3.33 -5.33 22.13
C ALA A 193 -4.09 -5.76 20.86
N GLN A 194 -4.37 -4.81 19.98
CA GLN A 194 -5.09 -5.09 18.74
C GLN A 194 -4.25 -5.86 17.72
N LEU A 195 -2.98 -5.50 17.55
CA LEU A 195 -2.04 -6.26 16.72
C LEU A 195 -1.84 -7.67 17.30
N LYS A 196 -1.93 -7.85 18.62
CA LYS A 196 -1.89 -9.18 19.24
C LYS A 196 -3.13 -10.00 18.93
N GLU A 197 -4.32 -9.40 18.93
CA GLU A 197 -5.54 -10.08 18.50
C GLU A 197 -5.43 -10.55 17.03
N ALA A 198 -4.90 -9.69 16.15
CA ALA A 198 -4.71 -10.02 14.75
C ALA A 198 -3.77 -11.22 14.57
N GLU A 199 -2.68 -11.29 15.33
CA GLU A 199 -1.76 -12.43 15.35
C GLU A 199 -2.46 -13.76 15.71
N VAL A 200 -3.34 -13.73 16.72
CA VAL A 200 -4.08 -14.92 17.18
C VAL A 200 -5.08 -15.40 16.12
N LEU A 201 -5.76 -14.49 15.42
CA LEU A 201 -6.69 -14.86 14.36
C LEU A 201 -5.96 -15.34 13.10
N LEU A 202 -4.86 -14.69 12.74
CA LEU A 202 -4.01 -15.06 11.61
C LEU A 202 -3.49 -16.50 11.71
N ALA A 203 -3.15 -16.94 12.92
CA ALA A 203 -2.71 -18.32 13.16
C ALA A 203 -3.76 -19.38 12.73
N LYS A 204 -5.05 -19.01 12.69
CA LYS A 204 -6.18 -19.88 12.34
C LYS A 204 -6.54 -19.86 10.85
N VAL A 205 -6.00 -18.91 10.08
CA VAL A 205 -6.26 -18.81 8.63
C VAL A 205 -5.67 -20.00 7.89
N THR A 206 -6.51 -20.64 7.07
CA THR A 206 -6.16 -21.80 6.24
C THR A 206 -5.88 -21.45 4.78
N ASP A 207 -6.44 -20.34 4.28
CA ASP A 207 -6.16 -19.86 2.93
C ASP A 207 -4.71 -19.34 2.84
N SER A 208 -3.88 -19.99 2.04
CA SER A 208 -2.44 -19.73 1.97
C SER A 208 -2.11 -18.31 1.49
N SER A 209 -2.85 -17.81 0.49
CA SER A 209 -2.60 -16.50 -0.11
C SER A 209 -3.00 -15.38 0.86
N LEU A 210 -4.19 -15.50 1.46
CA LEU A 210 -4.65 -14.59 2.49
C LEU A 210 -3.71 -14.61 3.70
N LYS A 211 -3.27 -15.79 4.14
CA LYS A 211 -2.35 -15.93 5.27
C LYS A 211 -1.02 -15.24 5.01
N ALA A 212 -0.44 -15.43 3.83
CA ALA A 212 0.81 -14.77 3.45
C ALA A 212 0.67 -13.25 3.50
N ASN A 213 -0.38 -12.71 2.85
CA ASN A 213 -0.62 -11.27 2.78
C ASN A 213 -0.90 -10.68 4.17
N ALA A 214 -1.77 -11.31 4.96
CA ALA A 214 -2.10 -10.85 6.31
C ALA A 214 -0.91 -10.95 7.28
N THR A 215 -0.04 -11.95 7.12
CA THR A 215 1.23 -12.06 7.89
C THR A 215 2.13 -10.88 7.60
N GLU A 216 2.26 -10.53 6.33
CA GLU A 216 3.09 -9.41 5.92
C GLU A 216 2.52 -8.06 6.35
N THR A 217 1.21 -7.85 6.18
CA THR A 217 0.52 -6.65 6.69
C THR A 217 0.72 -6.51 8.20
N LEU A 218 0.53 -7.58 8.98
CA LEU A 218 0.74 -7.54 10.43
C LEU A 218 2.19 -7.22 10.81
N ALA A 219 3.17 -7.81 10.11
CA ALA A 219 4.57 -7.51 10.32
C ALA A 219 4.90 -6.05 9.99
N GLY A 220 4.33 -5.53 8.91
CA GLY A 220 4.42 -4.11 8.52
C GLY A 220 3.87 -3.19 9.61
N LEU A 221 2.66 -3.45 10.11
CA LEU A 221 2.05 -2.65 11.19
C LEU A 221 2.87 -2.69 12.48
N ARG A 222 3.46 -3.83 12.85
CA ARG A 222 4.37 -3.94 14.01
C ARG A 222 5.65 -3.13 13.83
N ASN A 223 6.25 -3.20 12.65
CA ASN A 223 7.45 -2.43 12.34
C ASN A 223 7.13 -0.93 12.37
N ASN A 224 5.98 -0.53 11.81
CA ASN A 224 5.52 0.85 11.85
C ASN A 224 5.36 1.37 13.28
N LEU A 225 4.77 0.57 14.17
CA LEU A 225 4.63 0.90 15.59
C LEU A 225 6.00 1.03 16.28
N THR A 226 6.88 0.04 16.06
CA THR A 226 8.19 -0.04 16.73
C THR A 226 9.12 1.10 16.31
N LEU A 227 9.11 1.43 15.03
CA LEU A 227 9.99 2.44 14.43
C LEU A 227 9.34 3.82 14.35
N GLN A 228 8.08 3.95 14.80
CA GLN A 228 7.29 5.18 14.73
C GLN A 228 7.21 5.76 13.30
N ILE A 229 7.15 4.87 12.29
CA ILE A 229 7.04 5.24 10.87
C ILE A 229 5.63 5.72 10.52
N MET A 230 4.64 5.26 11.29
CA MET A 230 3.23 5.62 11.16
C MET A 230 2.70 5.93 12.56
N ASP A 231 1.78 6.87 12.67
CA ASP A 231 1.17 7.25 13.93
C ASP A 231 0.18 6.18 14.44
N ASN A 232 -0.14 6.23 15.73
CA ASN A 232 -0.94 5.21 16.40
C ASN A 232 -2.38 5.14 15.88
N ASN A 233 -2.98 6.27 15.47
CA ASN A 233 -4.34 6.30 14.93
C ASN A 233 -4.41 5.54 13.59
N SER A 234 -3.43 5.78 12.71
CA SER A 234 -3.33 5.09 11.43
C SER A 234 -3.07 3.59 11.60
N ILE A 235 -2.15 3.21 12.50
CA ILE A 235 -1.87 1.79 12.78
C ILE A 235 -3.12 1.11 13.35
N MET A 236 -3.85 1.78 14.25
CA MET A 236 -5.09 1.26 14.83
C MET A 236 -6.13 0.98 13.73
N ALA A 237 -6.39 1.95 12.84
CA ALA A 237 -7.35 1.80 11.75
C ALA A 237 -6.99 0.65 10.80
N GLU A 238 -5.72 0.52 10.42
CA GLU A 238 -5.27 -0.60 9.57
C GLU A 238 -5.33 -1.96 10.30
N ALA A 239 -5.07 -1.96 11.62
CA ALA A 239 -5.25 -3.17 12.45
C ALA A 239 -6.72 -3.59 12.53
N GLU A 240 -7.68 -2.65 12.59
CA GLU A 240 -9.12 -2.94 12.57
C GLU A 240 -9.53 -3.60 11.25
N LYS A 241 -9.06 -3.06 10.11
CA LYS A 241 -9.32 -3.64 8.78
C LYS A 241 -8.74 -5.04 8.66
N LEU A 242 -7.52 -5.25 9.13
CA LEU A 242 -6.90 -6.57 9.16
C LEU A 242 -7.71 -7.54 10.01
N LEU A 243 -8.16 -7.13 11.19
CA LEU A 243 -9.01 -7.95 12.05
C LEU A 243 -10.34 -8.31 11.38
N ALA A 244 -10.99 -7.37 10.72
CA ALA A 244 -12.24 -7.63 9.98
C ALA A 244 -12.02 -8.70 8.89
N LEU A 245 -10.95 -8.57 8.11
CA LEU A 245 -10.55 -9.54 7.08
C LEU A 245 -10.31 -10.94 7.67
N LEU A 246 -9.60 -11.02 8.79
CA LEU A 246 -9.28 -12.28 9.49
C LEU A 246 -10.52 -12.92 10.16
N LYS A 247 -11.48 -12.11 10.59
CA LYS A 247 -12.76 -12.59 11.15
C LYS A 247 -13.68 -13.14 10.06
N GLY A 248 -13.75 -12.47 8.90
CA GLY A 248 -14.55 -12.90 7.76
C GLY A 248 -14.07 -14.19 7.08
N SER A 249 -12.78 -14.50 7.20
CA SER A 249 -12.17 -15.71 6.63
C SER A 249 -12.22 -16.95 7.54
N ASN A 250 -12.60 -16.79 8.81
CA ASN A 250 -12.77 -17.90 9.74
C ASN A 250 -14.19 -18.49 9.61
N PRO A 251 -14.38 -19.79 9.34
CA PRO A 251 -15.70 -20.41 9.11
C PRO A 251 -16.61 -20.49 10.35
N SER A 252 -16.26 -19.83 11.47
CA SER A 252 -16.99 -19.92 12.74
C SER A 252 -18.03 -18.82 12.98
N SER A 253 -18.23 -17.89 12.03
CA SER A 253 -19.23 -16.82 12.13
C SER A 253 -20.40 -17.02 11.15
N VAL A 254 -20.84 -18.26 10.92
CA VAL A 254 -22.23 -18.46 10.47
C VAL A 254 -23.12 -18.24 11.69
N SER A 255 -23.83 -17.11 11.66
CA SER A 255 -24.89 -16.72 12.56
C SER A 255 -25.82 -17.89 12.88
N LYS A 256 -25.76 -18.36 14.13
CA LYS A 256 -26.88 -19.05 14.77
C LYS A 256 -27.99 -18.03 15.03
N GLU A 257 -28.74 -17.69 14.00
CA GLU A 257 -30.03 -17.00 14.18
C GLU A 257 -31.04 -17.55 13.19
N LYS A 258 -31.77 -18.57 13.65
CA LYS A 258 -33.23 -18.70 13.56
C LYS A 258 -33.65 -20.07 14.12
N ILE A 259 -33.97 -20.08 15.40
CA ILE A 259 -35.00 -20.96 15.96
C ILE A 259 -35.90 -20.06 16.78
N ASN A 260 -37.01 -19.67 16.17
CA ASN A 260 -38.34 -19.58 16.77
C ASN A 260 -39.36 -19.37 15.65
#